data_AF-A0A357TE87-F1
#
_entry.id   AF-A0A357TE87-F1
#
_cell.length_a   1.000
_cell.length_b   1.000
_cell.length_c   1.000
_cell.angle_alpha   90.00
_cell.angle_beta   90.00
_cell.angle_gamma   90.00
#
_symmetry.space_group_name_H-M   'P 1'
#
loop_
_entity.id
_entity.type
_entity.pdbx_description
1 polymer ?
#
loop_
_entity_poly.entity_id
_entity_poly.type
_entity_poly.pdbx_seq_one_letter_code
_entity_poly.pdbx_strand_id
1 'polypeptide(L)'
;GTIANEKMFFPIPPVKNRVVLVGDTLVSRMEKFGYLETALTAHWPNHDITFRNLGWPGDDVFGTARAEFKDGRNTRGWQSGPADGVGYRALLKHVSDADPSTIIVGYGGSVAFEKTGL
;
A
#
# COMPACT_ATOMS: atom_id res chain seq x y z
N GLY A 1 -51.72 6.21 22.06
CA GLY A 1 -50.55 5.54 22.65
C GLY A 1 -49.42 5.63 21.66
N THR A 2 -48.35 6.33 22.02
CA THR A 2 -47.18 6.51 21.17
C THR A 2 -46.29 5.29 21.38
N ILE A 3 -46.29 4.37 20.42
CA ILE A 3 -45.38 3.22 20.47
C ILE A 3 -43.99 3.75 20.15
N ALA A 4 -43.14 3.88 21.17
CA ALA A 4 -41.72 4.04 20.98
C ALA A 4 -41.22 2.76 20.30
N ASN A 5 -40.73 2.86 19.07
CA ASN A 5 -40.04 1.77 18.40
C ASN A 5 -38.70 1.57 19.10
N GLU A 6 -38.74 0.85 20.22
CA GLU A 6 -37.56 0.54 21.01
C GLU A 6 -36.69 -0.47 20.25
N LYS A 7 -35.54 0.03 19.81
CA LYS A 7 -34.32 -0.74 19.47
C LYS A 7 -34.44 -1.62 18.23
N MET A 8 -34.32 -0.97 17.07
CA MET A 8 -33.77 -1.64 15.89
C MET A 8 -32.36 -2.13 16.25
N PHE A 9 -32.17 -3.45 16.26
CA PHE A 9 -30.85 -4.05 16.45
C PHE A 9 -30.02 -3.75 15.20
N PHE A 10 -29.11 -2.79 15.28
CA PHE A 10 -28.06 -2.64 14.28
C PHE A 10 -26.93 -3.60 14.68
N PRO A 11 -26.65 -4.66 13.91
CA PRO A 11 -25.48 -5.47 14.17
C PRO A 11 -24.25 -4.55 14.15
N ILE A 12 -23.31 -4.79 15.07
CA ILE A 12 -22.03 -4.08 15.06
C ILE A 12 -21.43 -4.32 13.67
N PRO A 13 -21.14 -3.28 12.88
CA PRO A 13 -20.56 -3.48 11.57
C PRO A 13 -19.26 -4.27 11.72
N PRO A 14 -19.00 -5.25 10.84
CA PRO A 14 -17.77 -6.03 10.92
C PRO A 14 -16.56 -5.10 10.91
N VAL A 15 -15.55 -5.42 11.72
CA VAL A 15 -14.30 -4.67 11.75
C VAL A 15 -13.65 -4.81 10.38
N LYS A 16 -13.60 -3.71 9.63
CA LYS A 16 -12.96 -3.66 8.31
C LYS A 16 -11.45 -3.73 8.49
N ASN A 17 -10.84 -4.77 7.96
CA ASN A 17 -9.40 -4.94 7.92
C ASN A 17 -8.91 -4.51 6.54
N ARG A 18 -8.26 -3.36 6.46
CA ARG A 18 -7.70 -2.86 5.21
C ARG A 18 -6.18 -3.03 5.24
N VAL A 19 -5.72 -3.99 4.45
CA VAL A 19 -4.31 -4.31 4.31
C VAL A 19 -3.77 -3.57 3.09
N VAL A 20 -2.84 -2.65 3.33
CA VAL A 20 -2.14 -1.91 2.27
C VAL A 20 -0.76 -2.53 2.06
N LEU A 21 -0.46 -2.89 0.82
CA LEU A 21 0.85 -3.39 0.40
C LEU A 21 1.64 -2.22 -0.20
N VAL A 22 2.81 -1.92 0.36
CA VAL A 22 3.70 -0.85 -0.13
C VAL A 22 5.04 -1.45 -0.48
N GLY A 23 5.58 -1.11 -1.65
CA GLY A 23 6.87 -1.65 -2.07
C GLY A 23 7.28 -1.31 -3.49
N ASP A 24 8.37 -1.94 -3.91
CA ASP A 24 8.95 -1.85 -5.25
C ASP A 24 8.22 -2.77 -6.25
N THR A 25 8.92 -3.17 -7.31
CA THR A 25 8.46 -4.10 -8.35
C THR A 25 7.92 -5.43 -7.79
N LEU A 26 8.46 -5.93 -6.67
CA LEU A 26 7.97 -7.16 -6.05
C LEU A 26 6.49 -7.00 -5.66
N VAL A 27 6.20 -5.95 -4.88
CA VAL A 27 4.85 -5.67 -4.41
C VAL A 27 3.93 -5.29 -5.57
N SER A 28 4.41 -4.46 -6.51
CA SER A 28 3.59 -4.06 -7.66
C SER A 28 3.13 -5.27 -8.49
N ARG A 29 3.97 -6.32 -8.61
CA ARG A 29 3.64 -7.53 -9.38
C ARG A 29 2.72 -8.51 -8.66
N MET A 30 2.50 -8.37 -7.35
CA MET A 30 1.60 -9.25 -6.60
C MET A 30 0.17 -9.18 -7.14
N GLU A 31 -0.24 -8.02 -7.69
CA GLU A 31 -1.56 -7.84 -8.30
C GLU A 31 -1.83 -8.82 -9.46
N LYS A 32 -0.78 -9.33 -10.12
CA LYS A 32 -0.91 -10.17 -11.31
C LYS A 32 -1.41 -11.57 -11.00
N PHE A 33 -1.08 -12.09 -9.82
CA PHE A 33 -1.36 -13.49 -9.47
C PHE A 33 -2.26 -13.65 -8.25
N GLY A 34 -2.36 -12.65 -7.36
CA GLY A 34 -3.33 -12.63 -6.26
C GLY A 34 -3.19 -13.76 -5.24
N TYR A 35 -2.05 -14.47 -5.21
CA TYR A 35 -1.86 -15.65 -4.36
C TYR A 35 -1.93 -15.31 -2.87
N LEU A 36 -1.37 -14.16 -2.47
CA LEU A 36 -1.39 -13.74 -1.08
C LEU A 36 -2.82 -13.43 -0.64
N GLU A 37 -3.52 -12.60 -1.38
CA GLU A 37 -4.89 -12.19 -1.12
C GLU A 37 -5.81 -13.41 -1.04
N THR A 38 -5.62 -14.37 -1.95
CA THR A 38 -6.37 -15.63 -1.97
C THR A 38 -6.08 -16.47 -0.72
N ALA A 39 -4.82 -16.66 -0.35
CA ALA A 39 -4.43 -17.45 0.82
C ALA A 39 -4.95 -16.82 2.12
N LEU A 40 -4.83 -15.50 2.28
CA LEU A 40 -5.31 -14.78 3.46
C LEU A 40 -6.84 -14.84 3.55
N THR A 41 -7.56 -14.61 2.45
CA THR A 41 -9.03 -14.69 2.42
C THR A 41 -9.53 -16.11 2.71
N ALA A 42 -8.85 -17.13 2.18
CA ALA A 42 -9.18 -18.53 2.43
C ALA A 42 -8.92 -18.96 3.89
N HIS A 43 -7.90 -18.41 4.53
CA HIS A 43 -7.56 -18.72 5.93
C HIS A 43 -8.48 -18.01 6.94
N TRP A 44 -8.97 -16.81 6.60
CA TRP A 44 -9.89 -16.02 7.44
C TRP A 44 -11.21 -15.68 6.72
N PRO A 45 -12.04 -16.69 6.39
CA PRO A 45 -13.24 -16.48 5.57
C PRO A 45 -14.34 -15.64 6.25
N ASN A 46 -14.28 -15.51 7.58
CA ASN A 46 -15.26 -14.75 8.37
C ASN A 46 -14.79 -13.32 8.70
N HIS A 47 -13.66 -12.88 8.14
CA HIS A 47 -13.14 -11.53 8.34
C HIS A 47 -13.39 -10.67 7.10
N ASP A 48 -13.83 -9.43 7.30
CA ASP A 48 -13.94 -8.44 6.22
C ASP A 48 -12.54 -7.87 5.94
N ILE A 49 -11.80 -8.54 5.04
CA ILE A 49 -10.44 -8.17 4.64
C ILE A 49 -10.47 -7.58 3.23
N THR A 50 -9.91 -6.39 3.10
CA THR A 50 -9.71 -5.70 1.81
C THR A 50 -8.23 -5.43 1.59
N PHE A 51 -7.78 -5.60 0.35
CA PHE A 51 -6.40 -5.42 -0.04
C PHE A 51 -6.25 -4.21 -0.96
N ARG A 52 -5.20 -3.43 -0.73
CA ARG A 52 -4.83 -2.31 -1.61
C ARG A 52 -3.35 -2.38 -1.92
N ASN A 53 -3.05 -2.63 -3.19
CA ASN A 53 -1.69 -2.59 -3.69
C ASN A 53 -1.30 -1.13 -4.02
N LEU A 54 -0.28 -0.63 -3.33
CA LEU A 54 0.35 0.67 -3.60
C LEU A 54 1.79 0.47 -4.11
N GLY A 55 2.16 -0.72 -4.57
CA GLY A 55 3.46 -0.99 -5.17
C GLY A 55 3.70 -0.13 -6.42
N TRP A 56 4.96 0.26 -6.65
CA TRP A 56 5.34 1.00 -7.86
C TRP A 56 6.61 0.41 -8.46
N PRO A 57 6.61 0.07 -9.76
CA PRO A 57 7.78 -0.52 -10.40
C PRO A 57 9.01 0.38 -10.28
N GLY A 58 10.14 -0.21 -9.90
CA GLY A 58 11.42 0.50 -9.79
C GLY A 58 11.51 1.51 -8.65
N ASP A 59 10.51 1.56 -7.76
CA ASP A 59 10.48 2.51 -6.65
C ASP A 59 11.46 2.14 -5.54
N ASP A 60 11.92 3.16 -4.81
CA ASP A 60 12.70 3.01 -3.59
C ASP A 60 11.87 3.45 -2.38
N VAL A 61 12.47 3.42 -1.18
CA VAL A 61 11.81 3.85 0.07
C VAL A 61 11.47 5.35 0.09
N PHE A 62 12.09 6.14 -0.80
CA PHE A 62 11.88 7.58 -0.91
C PHE A 62 10.85 7.95 -1.98
N GLY A 63 10.30 6.97 -2.70
CA GLY A 63 9.32 7.22 -3.75
C GLY A 63 9.93 7.84 -5.00
N THR A 64 11.22 7.61 -5.28
CA THR A 64 11.95 8.25 -6.40
C THR A 64 11.25 8.03 -7.73
N ALA A 65 10.89 6.79 -8.06
CA ALA A 65 10.21 6.46 -9.31
C ALA A 65 8.79 7.06 -9.37
N ARG A 66 8.16 7.26 -8.20
CA ARG A 66 6.89 8.00 -8.08
C ARG A 66 7.03 9.51 -8.26
N ALA A 67 8.21 10.06 -7.98
CA ALA A 67 8.49 11.49 -8.13
C ALA A 67 8.77 11.87 -9.59
N GLU A 68 9.28 10.94 -10.41
CA GLU A 68 9.74 11.22 -11.79
C GLU A 68 8.70 11.95 -12.66
N PHE A 69 7.42 11.65 -12.50
CA PHE A 69 6.35 12.26 -13.30
C PHE A 69 5.81 13.58 -12.73
N LYS A 70 6.25 14.00 -11.54
CA LYS A 70 5.73 15.17 -10.82
C LYS A 70 6.79 16.16 -10.35
N ASP A 71 8.06 15.77 -10.34
CA ASP A 71 9.16 16.65 -9.98
C ASP A 71 9.81 17.24 -11.24
N GLY A 72 9.67 18.56 -11.42
CA GLY A 72 10.34 19.31 -12.48
C GLY A 72 11.88 19.33 -12.32
N ARG A 73 12.41 18.76 -11.23
CA ARG A 73 13.85 18.64 -10.97
C ARG A 73 14.57 17.57 -11.77
N ASN A 74 13.90 16.86 -12.67
CA ASN A 74 14.56 15.88 -13.53
C ASN A 74 15.31 14.86 -12.66
N THR A 75 14.62 14.32 -11.63
CA THR A 75 15.19 13.27 -10.77
C THR A 75 15.59 12.13 -11.68
N ARG A 76 16.89 11.99 -11.91
CA ARG A 76 17.42 10.85 -12.65
C ARG A 76 16.93 9.62 -11.91
N GLY A 77 16.16 8.76 -12.57
CA GLY A 77 15.53 7.58 -11.94
C GLY A 77 16.46 6.57 -11.27
N TRP A 78 17.76 6.86 -11.30
CA TRP A 78 18.82 6.09 -10.67
C TRP A 78 19.31 6.68 -9.34
N GLN A 79 18.97 7.93 -9.00
CA GLN A 79 19.36 8.56 -7.74
C GLN A 79 18.17 8.66 -6.79
N SER A 80 18.30 8.05 -5.61
CA SER A 80 17.31 8.18 -4.55
C SER A 80 17.00 9.65 -4.25
N GLY A 81 15.72 9.97 -4.27
CA GLY A 81 15.16 11.25 -3.93
C GLY A 81 15.28 11.53 -2.43
N PRO A 82 15.13 12.81 -2.02
CA PRO A 82 15.18 13.18 -0.62
C PRO A 82 14.00 12.58 0.16
N ALA A 83 14.21 12.32 1.44
CA ALA A 83 13.20 11.74 2.34
C ALA A 83 11.93 12.58 2.52
N ASP A 84 11.94 13.85 2.14
CA ASP A 84 10.78 14.75 2.14
C ASP A 84 10.35 15.15 0.72
N GLY A 85 10.83 14.44 -0.29
CA GLY A 85 10.58 14.69 -1.71
C GLY A 85 9.12 14.49 -2.13
N VAL A 86 8.81 14.93 -3.36
CA VAL A 86 7.46 14.85 -3.94
C VAL A 86 6.94 13.40 -3.99
N GLY A 87 7.83 12.45 -4.29
CA GLY A 87 7.52 11.01 -4.31
C GLY A 87 7.11 10.46 -2.95
N TYR A 88 7.92 10.72 -1.91
CA TYR A 88 7.61 10.31 -0.55
C TYR A 88 6.31 10.94 -0.03
N ARG A 89 6.07 12.24 -0.29
CA ARG A 89 4.81 12.90 0.07
C ARG A 89 3.61 12.30 -0.66
N ALA A 90 3.77 11.93 -1.93
CA ALA A 90 2.73 11.24 -2.68
C ALA A 90 2.45 9.85 -2.11
N LEU A 91 3.48 9.10 -1.72
CA LEU A 91 3.34 7.83 -1.02
C LEU A 91 2.56 8.00 0.30
N LEU A 92 2.97 8.94 1.15
CA LEU A 92 2.27 9.25 2.40
C LEU A 92 0.81 9.62 2.15
N LYS A 93 0.54 10.41 1.10
CA LYS A 93 -0.83 10.74 0.72
C LYS A 93 -1.62 9.50 0.32
N HIS A 94 -1.07 8.62 -0.52
CA HIS A 94 -1.76 7.39 -0.93
C HIS A 94 -2.03 6.45 0.25
N VAL A 95 -1.10 6.35 1.20
CA VAL A 95 -1.28 5.57 2.43
C VAL A 95 -2.37 6.20 3.29
N SER A 96 -2.37 7.52 3.46
CA SER A 96 -3.39 8.23 4.24
C SER A 96 -4.78 8.11 3.60
N ASP A 97 -4.89 8.29 2.29
CA ASP A 97 -6.16 8.17 1.55
C ASP A 97 -6.68 6.73 1.58
N ALA A 98 -5.77 5.75 1.67
CA ALA A 98 -6.13 4.36 1.76
C ALA A 98 -6.71 3.98 3.12
N ASP A 99 -6.56 4.76 4.19
CA ASP A 99 -7.09 4.45 5.53
C ASP A 99 -6.81 2.99 5.98
N PRO A 100 -5.53 2.57 6.03
CA PRO A 100 -5.16 1.20 6.38
C PRO A 100 -5.36 0.90 7.86
N SER A 101 -5.81 -0.33 8.14
CA SER A 101 -5.65 -0.93 9.47
C SER A 101 -4.27 -1.59 9.64
N THR A 102 -3.69 -2.05 8.52
CA THR A 102 -2.41 -2.76 8.48
C THR A 102 -1.64 -2.36 7.24
N ILE A 103 -0.33 -2.11 7.38
CA ILE A 103 0.58 -1.84 6.27
C ILE A 103 1.64 -2.93 6.23
N ILE A 104 1.81 -3.56 5.07
CA ILE A 104 2.90 -4.49 4.78
C ILE A 104 3.87 -3.78 3.86
N VAL A 105 5.13 -3.70 4.29
CA VAL A 105 6.20 -2.97 3.58
C VAL A 105 7.17 -3.99 2.99
N GLY A 106 7.26 -4.03 1.66
CA GLY A 106 8.14 -4.91 0.89
C GLY A 106 9.06 -4.11 -0.02
N TYR A 107 10.15 -3.58 0.55
CA TYR A 107 11.25 -2.98 -0.19
C TYR A 107 12.51 -3.82 0.01
N GLY A 108 13.34 -3.94 -1.02
CA GLY A 108 14.60 -4.68 -0.88
C GLY A 108 15.15 -5.27 -2.17
N GLY A 109 14.29 -5.50 -3.18
CA GLY A 109 14.71 -6.11 -4.45
C GLY A 109 15.57 -5.19 -5.30
N SER A 110 15.28 -3.87 -5.28
CA SER A 110 16.04 -2.84 -5.99
C SER A 110 17.36 -2.48 -5.29
N VAL A 111 17.39 -2.42 -3.96
CA VAL A 111 18.59 -2.08 -3.16
C VAL A 111 19.58 -3.23 -2.97
N ALA A 112 19.16 -4.49 -3.19
CA ALA A 112 20.07 -5.65 -3.09
C ALA A 112 21.20 -5.63 -4.12
N PHE A 113 21.03 -4.92 -5.25
CA PHE A 113 22.02 -4.84 -6.34
C PHE A 113 22.87 -3.56 -6.32
N GLU A 114 22.61 -2.62 -5.42
CA GLU A 114 23.32 -1.33 -5.38
C GLU A 114 24.81 -1.46 -4.98
N LYS A 115 25.22 -2.63 -4.45
CA LYS A 115 26.59 -2.90 -4.01
C LYS A 115 27.32 -4.04 -4.73
N THR A 116 26.98 -4.36 -5.97
CA THR A 116 27.89 -5.15 -6.81
C THR A 116 28.64 -4.24 -7.76
N GLY A 117 29.74 -3.67 -7.27
CA GLY A 117 30.75 -3.00 -8.09
C GLY A 117 31.50 -4.00 -8.96
N LEU A 118 30.85 -4.44 -10.04
CA LEU A 118 31.45 -5.09 -11.20
C LEU A 118 31.33 -4.17 -12.41
#